data_AF-A0A354H3B2-F1
#
_entry.id   AF-A0A354H3B2-F1
#
_cell.length_a   1.000
_cell.length_b   1.000
_cell.length_c   1.000
_cell.angle_alpha   90.00
_cell.angle_beta   90.00
_cell.angle_gamma   90.00
#
_symmetry.space_group_name_H-M   'P 1'
#
loop_
_entity.id
_entity.type
_entity.pdbx_description
1 polymer ?
#
loop_
_entity_poly.entity_id
_entity_poly.type
_entity_poly.pdbx_seq_one_letter_code
_entity_poly.pdbx_strand_id
1 'polypeptide(L)'
;MEQEKKKHHYLPRFYLDGFTDPKSNRLWVYEKGIPEIRSSSPTKEGCQRFYHAFFTDDGHRDTNTIENYFEQIETKTACLLVSIHNRDRFTNDNKRELALFI
;
A
#
# COMPACT_ATOMS: atom_id res chain seq x y z
N MET A 1 -13.12 5.45 20.85
CA MET A 1 -12.91 6.19 19.58
C MET A 1 -11.86 5.44 18.80
N GLU A 2 -12.13 5.12 17.54
CA GLU A 2 -11.14 4.48 16.66
C GLU A 2 -9.93 5.41 16.49
N GLN A 3 -8.73 4.83 16.38
CA GLN A 3 -7.52 5.62 16.21
C GLN A 3 -7.46 6.20 14.80
N GLU A 4 -7.23 7.52 14.68
CA GLU A 4 -7.04 8.18 13.39
C GLU A 4 -5.85 7.56 12.62
N LYS A 5 -6.10 7.11 11.39
CA LYS A 5 -5.04 6.80 10.44
C LYS A 5 -4.49 8.13 9.92
N LYS A 6 -3.18 8.36 10.04
CA LYS A 6 -2.56 9.66 9.67
C LYS A 6 -1.65 9.56 8.46
N LYS A 7 -1.15 8.37 8.19
CA LYS A 7 -0.14 8.10 7.17
C LYS A 7 -0.77 7.20 6.14
N HIS A 8 -1.26 7.81 5.08
CA HIS A 8 -2.06 7.15 4.06
C HIS A 8 -1.13 6.75 2.93
N HIS A 9 -1.10 5.46 2.62
CA HIS A 9 -0.31 4.92 1.52
C HIS A 9 -1.10 5.09 0.22
N TYR A 10 -0.53 5.83 -0.73
CA TYR A 10 -1.06 5.91 -2.10
C TYR A 10 -0.45 4.82 -2.99
N LEU A 11 0.71 4.30 -2.60
CA LEU A 11 1.28 3.08 -3.12
C LEU A 11 1.29 2.04 -2.00
N PRO A 12 0.60 0.91 -2.15
CA PRO A 12 0.44 -0.05 -1.06
C PRO A 12 1.76 -0.56 -0.51
N ARG A 13 1.81 -0.76 0.80
CA ARG A 13 3.01 -1.26 1.48
C ARG A 13 3.39 -2.66 0.98
N PHE A 14 2.43 -3.57 0.82
CA PHE A 14 2.71 -4.95 0.42
C PHE A 14 3.38 -5.02 -0.96
N TYR A 15 3.07 -4.07 -1.85
CA TYR A 15 3.70 -3.98 -3.16
C TYR A 15 5.16 -3.55 -3.04
N LEU A 16 5.45 -2.56 -2.20
CA LEU A 16 6.81 -2.11 -1.90
C LEU A 16 7.67 -3.16 -1.21
N ASP A 17 7.07 -4.03 -0.39
CA ASP A 17 7.76 -5.16 0.26
C ASP A 17 8.42 -6.10 -0.78
N GLY A 18 7.87 -6.19 -2.01
CA GLY A 18 8.45 -6.99 -3.09
C GLY A 18 9.75 -6.44 -3.70
N PHE A 19 10.14 -5.22 -3.34
CA PHE A 19 11.34 -4.54 -3.84
C PHE A 19 12.44 -4.38 -2.78
N THR A 20 12.25 -4.96 -1.58
CA THR A 20 13.24 -4.86 -0.51
C THR A 20 14.41 -5.82 -0.74
N ASP A 21 15.59 -5.42 -0.29
CA ASP A 21 16.73 -6.32 -0.14
C ASP A 21 16.38 -7.38 0.93
N PRO A 22 16.45 -8.70 0.62
CA PRO A 22 16.01 -9.75 1.54
C PRO A 22 16.77 -9.81 2.87
N LYS A 23 18.00 -9.29 2.92
CA LYS A 23 18.83 -9.34 4.14
C LYS A 23 18.50 -8.20 5.10
N SER A 24 18.31 -7.00 4.56
CA SER A 24 18.08 -5.78 5.35
C SER A 24 16.60 -5.42 5.49
N ASN A 25 15.73 -5.98 4.64
CA ASN A 25 14.33 -5.59 4.47
C ASN A 25 14.16 -4.09 4.21
N ARG A 26 15.07 -3.52 3.42
CA ARG A 26 15.09 -2.10 3.03
C ARG A 26 15.04 -1.96 1.52
N LEU A 27 14.50 -0.86 1.04
CA LEU A 27 14.51 -0.49 -0.37
C LEU A 27 15.38 0.75 -0.60
N TRP A 28 15.92 0.86 -1.80
CA TRP A 28 16.66 2.04 -2.25
C TRP A 28 15.71 3.02 -2.93
N VAL A 29 15.75 4.28 -2.50
CA VAL A 29 14.90 5.35 -3.00
C VAL A 29 15.76 6.31 -3.80
N TYR A 30 15.31 6.58 -5.02
CA TYR A 30 15.78 7.68 -5.85
C TYR A 30 14.64 8.68 -6.01
N GLU A 31 14.91 9.94 -5.69
CA GLU A 31 13.96 11.05 -5.86
C GLU A 31 14.49 12.02 -6.91
N LYS A 32 13.69 12.29 -7.94
CA LYS A 32 14.10 13.19 -9.03
C LYS A 32 14.40 14.59 -8.47
N GLY A 33 15.60 15.09 -8.77
CA GLY A 33 16.06 16.39 -8.29
C GLY A 33 16.77 16.33 -6.92
N ILE A 34 16.79 15.17 -6.28
CA ILE A 34 17.60 14.91 -5.08
C ILE A 34 18.79 14.04 -5.51
N PRO A 35 20.04 14.52 -5.35
CA PRO A 35 21.22 13.79 -5.83
C PRO A 35 21.53 12.56 -4.97
N GLU A 36 21.06 12.51 -3.73
CA GLU A 36 21.33 11.42 -2.80
C GLU A 36 20.36 10.25 -3.02
N ILE A 37 20.91 9.05 -3.21
CA ILE A 37 20.17 7.80 -3.14
C ILE A 37 20.18 7.34 -1.68
N ARG A 38 18.99 7.11 -1.12
CA ARG A 38 18.82 6.78 0.30
C ARG A 38 18.20 5.40 0.50
N SER A 39 18.51 4.77 1.61
CA SER A 39 17.85 3.54 2.03
C SER A 39 16.64 3.83 2.91
N SER A 40 15.50 3.20 2.65
CA SER A 40 14.26 3.38 3.42
C SER A 40 13.51 2.07 3.66
N SER A 41 12.34 2.17 4.31
CA SER A 41 11.43 1.05 4.53
C SER A 41 10.12 1.25 3.76
N PRO A 42 9.46 0.17 3.32
CA PRO A 42 8.11 0.20 2.72
C PRO A 42 7.09 1.00 3.55
N THR A 43 7.22 0.96 4.88
CA THR A 43 6.36 1.74 5.78
C THR A 43 6.51 3.25 5.63
N LYS A 44 7.62 3.76 5.10
CA LYS A 44 7.95 5.20 5.00
C LYS A 44 7.82 5.77 3.60
N GLU A 45 7.79 4.93 2.58
CA GLU A 45 7.66 5.36 1.18
C GLU A 45 6.26 5.12 0.65
N GLY A 46 5.92 5.77 -0.47
CA GLY A 46 4.63 5.58 -1.10
C GLY A 46 3.45 6.09 -0.28
N CYS A 47 3.71 7.01 0.66
CA CYS A 47 2.70 7.51 1.59
C CYS A 47 2.80 9.01 1.78
N GLN A 48 1.68 9.62 2.14
CA GLN A 48 1.61 11.03 2.51
C GLN A 48 0.62 11.21 3.66
N ARG A 49 0.88 12.21 4.50
CA ARG A 49 0.03 12.48 5.66
C ARG A 49 -1.37 12.90 5.18
N PHE A 50 -2.40 12.20 5.65
CA PHE A 50 -3.81 12.46 5.33
C PHE A 50 -4.15 12.47 3.82
N TYR A 51 -3.42 11.71 3.00
CA TYR A 51 -3.60 11.71 1.54
C TYR A 51 -5.03 11.36 1.12
N HIS A 52 -5.57 10.28 1.67
CA HIS A 52 -6.96 9.84 1.47
C HIS A 52 -7.98 10.44 2.47
N ALA A 53 -7.62 11.46 3.24
CA ALA A 53 -8.56 12.06 4.18
C ALA A 53 -9.53 13.01 3.44
N PHE A 54 -10.78 13.07 3.91
CA PHE A 54 -11.79 13.97 3.37
C PHE A 54 -12.63 14.58 4.50
N PHE A 55 -13.33 15.68 4.20
CA PHE A 55 -14.29 16.26 5.12
C PHE A 55 -15.68 15.70 4.82
N THR A 56 -16.37 15.23 5.85
CA THR A 56 -17.78 14.82 5.80
C THR A 56 -18.69 16.05 5.76
N ASP A 57 -19.98 15.85 5.46
CA ASP A 57 -20.96 16.93 5.34
C ASP A 57 -21.16 17.73 6.64
N ASP A 58 -20.86 17.12 7.80
CA ASP A 58 -20.87 17.75 9.12
C ASP A 58 -19.55 18.46 9.48
N GLY A 59 -18.58 18.49 8.57
CA GLY A 59 -17.28 19.16 8.73
C GLY A 59 -16.24 18.36 9.52
N HIS A 60 -16.50 17.11 9.89
CA HIS A 60 -15.50 16.23 10.48
C HIS A 60 -14.49 15.75 9.42
N ARG A 61 -13.21 15.61 9.78
CA ARG A 61 -12.21 15.03 8.87
C ARG A 61 -12.16 13.53 9.07
N ASP A 62 -12.77 12.78 8.16
CA ASP A 62 -12.62 11.33 8.10
C ASP A 62 -11.23 10.97 7.55
N THR A 63 -10.54 10.12 8.30
CA THR A 63 -9.22 9.59 7.92
C THR A 63 -9.20 8.08 7.75
N ASN A 64 -10.31 7.39 8.04
CA ASN A 64 -10.34 5.94 8.22
C ASN A 64 -11.15 5.23 7.13
N THR A 65 -12.22 5.84 6.61
CA THR A 65 -13.16 5.18 5.69
C THR A 65 -12.48 4.64 4.44
N ILE A 66 -11.70 5.48 3.74
CA ILE A 66 -11.00 5.07 2.51
C ILE A 66 -9.86 4.08 2.82
N GLU A 67 -9.08 4.33 3.88
CA GLU A 67 -8.01 3.43 4.31
C GLU A 67 -8.52 2.04 4.69
N ASN A 68 -9.65 1.96 5.40
CA ASN A 68 -10.29 0.69 5.80
C ASN A 68 -10.83 -0.07 4.59
N TYR A 69 -11.28 0.65 3.54
CA TYR A 69 -11.69 0.02 2.29
C TYR A 69 -10.49 -0.54 1.53
N PHE A 70 -9.42 0.24 1.37
CA PHE A 70 -8.20 -0.24 0.71
C PHE A 70 -7.57 -1.41 1.45
N GLU A 71 -7.50 -1.38 2.78
CA GLU A 71 -6.97 -2.49 3.59
C GLU A 71 -7.62 -3.84 3.26
N GLN A 72 -8.94 -3.86 2.99
CA GLN A 72 -9.66 -5.09 2.62
C GLN A 72 -9.23 -5.62 1.24
N ILE A 73 -9.02 -4.74 0.26
CA ILE A 73 -8.57 -5.10 -1.09
C ILE A 73 -7.11 -5.53 -1.06
N GLU A 74 -6.26 -4.73 -0.41
CA GLU A 74 -4.82 -4.93 -0.35
C GLU A 74 -4.46 -6.24 0.36
N THR A 75 -5.14 -6.58 1.46
CA THR A 75 -4.89 -7.83 2.21
C THR A 75 -5.07 -9.05 1.32
N LYS A 76 -6.14 -9.08 0.50
CA LYS A 76 -6.36 -10.19 -0.44
C LYS A 76 -5.35 -10.16 -1.58
N THR A 77 -5.10 -8.98 -2.14
CA THR A 77 -4.18 -8.78 -3.26
C THR A 77 -2.76 -9.21 -2.92
N ALA A 78 -2.29 -8.92 -1.70
CA ALA A 78 -0.98 -9.33 -1.22
C ALA A 78 -0.80 -10.85 -1.30
N CYS A 79 -1.78 -11.63 -0.85
CA CYS A 79 -1.74 -13.10 -0.96
C CYS A 79 -1.74 -13.56 -2.43
N LEU A 80 -2.54 -12.93 -3.29
CA LEU A 80 -2.61 -13.28 -4.71
C LEU A 80 -1.30 -13.00 -5.46
N LEU A 81 -0.59 -11.91 -5.14
CA LEU A 81 0.71 -11.62 -5.74
C LEU A 81 1.76 -12.67 -5.36
N VAL A 82 1.74 -13.19 -4.14
CA VAL A 82 2.62 -14.30 -3.73
C VAL A 82 2.34 -15.55 -4.58
N SER A 83 1.06 -15.88 -4.78
CA SER A 83 0.68 -17.00 -5.65
C SER A 83 1.12 -16.80 -7.10
N ILE A 84 1.01 -15.58 -7.64
CA ILE A 84 1.50 -15.25 -8.99
C ILE A 84 3.02 -15.42 -9.06
N HIS A 85 3.75 -14.90 -8.07
CA HIS A 85 5.21 -15.00 -8.00
C HIS A 85 5.67 -16.47 -7.98
N ASN A 86 4.97 -17.32 -7.22
CA ASN A 86 5.24 -18.75 -7.12
C ASN A 86 4.75 -19.56 -8.33
N ARG A 87 4.06 -18.92 -9.29
CA ARG A 87 3.45 -19.54 -10.48
C ARG A 87 2.39 -20.59 -10.13
N ASP A 88 1.65 -20.35 -9.06
CA ASP A 88 0.54 -21.20 -8.66
C ASP A 88 -0.61 -21.15 -9.68
N ARG A 89 -1.49 -22.16 -9.65
CA ARG A 89 -2.71 -22.15 -10.47
C ARG A 89 -3.62 -21.00 -10.05
N PHE A 90 -3.96 -20.14 -11.01
CA PHE A 90 -4.77 -18.95 -10.78
C PHE A 90 -6.22 -19.14 -11.29
N THR A 91 -7.21 -19.05 -10.40
CA THR A 91 -8.63 -19.24 -10.74
C THR A 91 -9.26 -17.96 -11.32
N ASN A 92 -10.49 -18.06 -11.85
CA ASN A 92 -11.22 -16.87 -12.29
C ASN A 92 -11.63 -15.96 -11.11
N ASP A 93 -11.92 -16.53 -9.94
CA ASP A 93 -12.21 -15.75 -8.73
C ASP A 93 -10.97 -14.96 -8.29
N ASN A 94 -9.78 -15.56 -8.32
CA ASN A 94 -8.53 -14.87 -8.05
C ASN A 94 -8.31 -13.69 -9.02
N LYS A 95 -8.64 -13.86 -10.31
CA LYS A 95 -8.57 -12.78 -11.30
C LYS A 95 -9.54 -11.65 -10.99
N ARG A 96 -10.77 -11.98 -10.57
CA ARG A 96 -11.78 -10.99 -10.20
C ARG A 96 -11.35 -10.16 -9.00
N GLU A 97 -10.81 -10.80 -7.96
CA GLU A 97 -10.30 -10.10 -6.78
C GLU A 97 -9.08 -9.23 -7.14
N LEU A 98 -8.14 -9.74 -7.94
CA LEU A 98 -6.99 -8.95 -8.40
C LEU A 98 -7.41 -7.74 -9.24
N ALA A 99 -8.47 -7.86 -10.05
CA ALA A 99 -8.99 -6.77 -10.88
C ALA A 99 -9.59 -5.60 -10.08
N LEU A 100 -9.84 -5.77 -8.78
CA LEU A 100 -10.20 -4.63 -7.91
C LEU A 100 -9.00 -3.72 -7.62
N PHE A 101 -7.78 -4.20 -7.90
CA PHE A 101 -6.53 -3.51 -7.63
C PHE A 101 -5.84 -2.93 -8.88
N ILE A 102 -6.01 -3.55 -10.06
CA ILE A 102 -5.31 -3.21 -11.31
C ILE A 102 -6.19 -2.60 -12.40
#